data_AF-A0AAU7BGA9-F1
#
_entry.id   AF-A0AAU7BGA9-F1
#
_cell.length_a   1.000
_cell.length_b   1.000
_cell.length_c   1.000
_cell.angle_alpha   90.00
_cell.angle_beta   90.00
_cell.angle_gamma   90.00
#
_symmetry.space_group_name_H-M   'P 1'
#
loop_
_entity.id
_entity.type
_entity.pdbx_description
1 polymer ?
#
loop_
_entity_poly.entity_id
_entity_poly.type
_entity_poly.pdbx_seq_one_letter_code
_entity_poly.pdbx_strand_id
1 'polypeptide(L)'
;MKLHYLLLAALPCLPLSVSAAPSSEESITAPETHNRELNVGDKAPDQYKRDDQAIQDWKAKGLPEPEKESHWVRMGKHYVLVQITNGVVLAIQPAS
;
A
#
# COMPACT_ATOMS: atom_id res chain seq x y z
N MET A 1 -1.04 49.35 59.75
CA MET A 1 -1.99 48.77 60.73
C MET A 1 -3.10 48.05 59.99
N LYS A 2 -3.49 46.88 60.51
CA LYS A 2 -4.81 46.24 60.42
C LYS A 2 -5.35 45.85 59.02
N LEU A 3 -5.03 44.59 58.72
CA LEU A 3 -5.89 43.57 58.12
C LEU A 3 -7.39 43.76 58.38
N HIS A 4 -8.21 43.66 57.33
CA HIS A 4 -9.63 43.31 57.44
C HIS A 4 -9.93 42.21 56.42
N TYR A 5 -10.11 41.00 56.94
CA TYR A 5 -10.64 39.82 56.24
C TYR A 5 -12.15 39.78 56.46
N LEU A 6 -12.95 39.67 55.39
CA LEU A 6 -14.32 39.13 55.43
C LEU A 6 -14.77 38.83 53.98
N LEU A 7 -14.64 37.58 53.51
CA LEU A 7 -15.60 36.44 53.55
C LEU A 7 -16.49 36.39 52.29
N LEU A 8 -16.81 35.16 51.86
CA LEU A 8 -17.69 34.70 50.77
C LEU A 8 -17.07 34.64 49.36
N ALA A 9 -16.73 33.44 48.88
CA ALA A 9 -17.69 32.52 48.25
C ALA A 9 -16.92 31.41 47.50
N ALA A 10 -17.33 30.17 47.75
CA ALA A 10 -16.80 28.97 47.12
C ALA A 10 -17.24 28.87 45.64
N LEU A 11 -16.33 28.44 44.77
CA LEU A 11 -16.63 27.76 43.51
C LEU A 11 -15.45 26.85 43.13
N PRO A 12 -15.56 25.52 43.29
CA PRO A 12 -14.53 24.60 42.84
C PRO A 12 -14.66 24.42 41.32
N CYS A 13 -13.87 25.17 40.55
CA CYS A 13 -13.75 24.91 39.12
C CYS A 13 -12.60 23.92 38.91
N LEU A 14 -12.95 22.63 38.80
CA LEU A 14 -12.03 21.57 38.36
C LEU A 14 -11.60 21.85 36.91
N PRO A 15 -10.31 22.05 36.59
CA PRO A 15 -9.88 21.96 35.21
C PRO A 15 -9.80 20.49 34.80
N LEU A 16 -10.80 20.11 34.00
CA LEU A 16 -10.82 19.03 33.02
C LEU A 16 -9.45 18.39 32.76
N SER A 17 -9.29 17.13 33.15
CA SER A 17 -8.26 16.28 32.55
C SER A 17 -8.55 16.18 31.05
N VAL A 18 -7.79 16.93 30.25
CA VAL A 18 -7.70 16.70 28.81
C VAL A 18 -7.06 15.33 28.65
N SER A 19 -7.89 14.32 28.43
CA SER A 19 -7.43 13.06 27.87
C SER A 19 -7.02 13.37 26.43
N ALA A 20 -5.73 13.61 26.22
CA ALA A 20 -5.14 13.46 24.91
C ALA A 20 -5.29 11.98 24.57
N ALA A 21 -6.37 11.64 23.86
CA ALA A 21 -6.50 10.35 23.22
C ALA A 21 -5.18 10.13 22.46
N PRO A 22 -4.45 9.02 22.69
CA PRO A 22 -3.36 8.69 21.80
C PRO A 22 -4.01 8.65 20.42
N SER A 23 -3.55 9.55 19.55
CA SER A 23 -3.86 9.53 18.15
C SER A 23 -3.73 8.08 17.73
N SER A 24 -4.87 7.44 17.45
CA SER A 24 -4.87 6.23 16.64
C SER A 24 -4.23 6.68 15.36
N GLU A 25 -2.90 6.55 15.31
CA GLU A 25 -2.14 6.54 14.09
C GLU A 25 -2.64 5.28 13.41
N GLU A 26 -3.73 5.51 12.69
CA GLU A 26 -4.38 4.66 11.74
C GLU A 26 -3.28 3.89 11.05
N SER A 27 -3.23 2.60 11.39
CA SER A 27 -2.39 1.61 10.75
C SER A 27 -2.51 1.85 9.26
N ILE A 28 -1.51 2.50 8.66
CA ILE A 28 -1.30 2.50 7.23
C ILE A 28 -0.83 1.08 6.95
N THR A 29 -1.77 0.14 7.07
CA THR A 29 -1.67 -1.16 6.44
C THR A 29 -1.70 -0.80 4.97
N ALA A 30 -0.51 -0.56 4.40
CA ALA A 30 -0.31 -0.57 2.96
C ALA A 30 -1.13 -1.75 2.44
N PRO A 31 -1.95 -1.56 1.39
CA PRO A 31 -2.80 -2.64 0.91
C PRO A 31 -1.87 -3.81 0.70
N GLU A 32 -2.04 -4.86 1.51
CA GLU A 32 -1.32 -6.10 1.28
C GLU A 32 -1.74 -6.47 -0.12
N THR A 33 -0.85 -6.24 -1.09
CA THR A 33 -1.07 -6.65 -2.46
C THR A 33 -0.91 -8.16 -2.42
N HIS A 34 -1.93 -8.80 -1.85
CA HIS A 34 -2.15 -10.22 -1.94
C HIS A 34 -2.08 -10.47 -3.43
N ASN A 35 -1.00 -11.13 -3.85
CA ASN A 35 -0.79 -11.54 -5.22
C ASN A 35 -1.90 -12.54 -5.51
N ARG A 36 -3.09 -12.02 -5.83
CA ARG A 36 -4.20 -12.80 -6.34
C ARG A 36 -3.67 -13.51 -7.58
N GLU A 37 -4.02 -14.79 -7.71
CA GLU A 37 -3.75 -15.51 -8.95
C GLU A 37 -4.47 -14.76 -10.09
N LEU A 38 -3.68 -14.18 -11.00
CA LEU A 38 -4.22 -13.50 -12.18
C LEU A 38 -4.45 -14.53 -13.27
N ASN A 39 -5.40 -14.26 -14.15
CA ASN A 39 -5.63 -15.01 -15.38
C ASN A 39 -5.37 -14.11 -16.58
N VAL A 40 -5.17 -14.71 -17.76
CA VAL A 40 -5.08 -13.95 -19.02
C VAL A 40 -6.36 -13.14 -19.22
N GLY A 41 -6.21 -11.84 -19.48
CA GLY A 41 -7.30 -10.87 -19.58
C GLY A 41 -7.64 -10.14 -18.27
N ASP A 42 -7.11 -10.58 -17.13
CA ASP A 42 -7.31 -9.89 -15.84
C ASP A 42 -6.43 -8.62 -15.75
N LYS A 43 -6.77 -7.72 -14.82
CA LYS A 43 -5.96 -6.53 -14.56
C LYS A 43 -4.94 -6.79 -13.46
N ALA A 44 -3.66 -6.69 -13.83
CA ALA A 44 -2.57 -6.67 -12.90
C ALA A 44 -2.63 -5.42 -11.99
N PRO A 45 -2.22 -5.55 -10.72
CA PRO A 45 -2.04 -4.41 -9.83
C PRO A 45 -1.09 -3.35 -10.42
N ASP A 46 -1.37 -2.07 -10.19
CA ASP A 46 -0.66 -0.97 -10.87
C ASP A 46 0.84 -0.94 -10.59
N GLN A 47 1.27 -1.48 -9.44
CA GLN A 47 2.69 -1.64 -9.10
C GLN A 47 3.46 -2.43 -10.16
N TYR A 48 2.82 -3.39 -10.83
CA TYR A 48 3.43 -4.25 -11.84
C TYR A 48 3.49 -3.60 -13.21
N LYS A 49 2.92 -2.41 -13.42
CA LYS A 49 3.12 -1.63 -14.64
C LYS A 49 4.41 -0.82 -14.61
N ARG A 50 5.05 -0.71 -13.44
CA ARG A 50 6.29 0.05 -13.25
C ARG A 50 7.49 -0.72 -13.79
N ASP A 51 8.39 -0.02 -14.46
CA ASP A 51 9.63 -0.60 -15.01
C ASP A 51 10.52 -1.25 -13.94
N ASP A 52 10.45 -0.78 -12.69
CA ASP A 52 11.18 -1.38 -11.57
C ASP A 52 10.79 -2.85 -11.29
N GLN A 53 9.56 -3.23 -11.64
CA GLN A 53 9.08 -4.61 -11.52
C GLN A 53 9.32 -5.45 -12.78
N ALA A 54 9.82 -4.82 -13.85
CA ALA A 54 10.06 -5.45 -15.12
C ALA A 54 11.26 -6.41 -15.05
N ILE A 55 11.03 -7.62 -15.53
CA ILE A 55 12.08 -8.61 -15.76
C ILE A 55 12.73 -8.28 -17.09
N GLN A 56 13.84 -7.56 -17.02
CA GLN A 56 14.66 -7.23 -18.19
C GLN A 56 15.36 -8.47 -18.77
N ASP A 57 15.72 -9.43 -17.91
CA ASP A 57 16.44 -10.65 -18.28
C ASP A 57 15.50 -11.82 -18.61
N TRP A 58 14.40 -11.52 -19.31
CA TRP A 58 13.39 -12.52 -19.72
C TRP A 58 14.01 -13.62 -20.60
N LYS A 59 15.01 -13.25 -21.40
CA LYS A 59 15.71 -14.18 -22.29
C LYS A 59 16.51 -15.24 -21.53
N ALA A 60 17.22 -14.90 -20.45
CA ALA A 60 17.89 -15.92 -19.63
C ALA A 60 16.91 -16.78 -18.81
N LYS A 61 15.67 -16.30 -18.62
CA LYS A 61 14.58 -17.08 -18.00
C LYS A 61 13.87 -18.02 -18.98
N GLY A 62 14.24 -18.02 -20.26
CA GLY A 62 13.56 -18.82 -21.28
C GLY A 62 12.12 -18.35 -21.55
N LEU A 63 11.80 -17.10 -21.20
CA LEU A 63 10.50 -16.50 -21.50
C LEU A 63 10.49 -16.04 -22.96
N PRO A 64 9.32 -16.06 -23.62
CA PRO A 64 9.20 -15.49 -24.95
C PRO A 64 9.34 -13.96 -24.90
N GLU A 65 9.64 -13.37 -26.05
CA GLU A 65 9.74 -11.92 -26.18
C GLU A 65 8.43 -11.25 -25.74
N PRO A 66 8.47 -10.22 -24.86
CA PRO A 66 7.26 -9.52 -24.44
C PRO A 66 6.63 -8.77 -25.62
N GLU A 67 5.29 -8.67 -25.62
CA GLU A 67 4.57 -7.88 -26.62
C GLU A 67 4.90 -6.39 -26.53
N LYS A 68 4.53 -5.62 -27.56
CA LYS A 68 4.74 -4.16 -27.55
C LYS A 68 4.07 -3.53 -26.32
N GLU A 69 4.78 -2.56 -25.72
CA GLU A 69 4.32 -1.86 -24.52
C GLU A 69 3.94 -2.82 -23.37
N SER A 70 4.62 -3.97 -23.29
CA SER A 70 4.39 -4.99 -22.26
C SER A 70 5.72 -5.47 -21.70
N HIS A 71 5.67 -6.04 -20.50
CA HIS A 71 6.85 -6.60 -19.86
C HIS A 71 6.52 -7.80 -18.97
N TRP A 72 7.52 -8.64 -18.75
CA TRP A 72 7.39 -9.75 -17.82
C TRP A 72 7.56 -9.24 -16.39
N VAL A 73 6.70 -9.67 -15.48
CA VAL A 73 6.82 -9.43 -14.05
C VAL A 73 6.74 -10.75 -13.29
N ARG A 74 7.38 -10.81 -12.12
CA ARG A 74 7.29 -12.00 -11.26
C ARG A 74 6.15 -11.82 -10.27
N MET A 75 5.18 -12.72 -10.32
CA MET A 75 4.08 -12.81 -9.37
C MET A 75 4.10 -14.18 -8.70
N GLY A 76 4.70 -14.25 -7.52
CA GLY A 76 4.89 -15.51 -6.80
C GLY A 76 5.71 -16.53 -7.60
N LYS A 77 5.04 -17.64 -7.99
CA LYS A 77 5.63 -18.76 -8.75
C LYS A 77 5.38 -18.68 -10.26
N HIS A 78 4.86 -17.55 -10.74
CA HIS A 78 4.54 -17.35 -12.14
C HIS A 78 5.25 -16.08 -12.66
N TYR A 79 5.61 -16.12 -13.93
CA TYR A 79 5.94 -14.95 -14.73
C TYR A 79 4.67 -14.52 -15.46
N VAL A 80 4.32 -13.25 -15.33
CA VAL A 80 3.09 -12.69 -15.90
C VAL A 80 3.49 -11.59 -16.88
N LEU A 81 3.00 -11.67 -18.12
CA LEU A 81 3.20 -10.63 -19.12
C LEU A 81 2.12 -9.59 -18.94
N VAL A 82 2.51 -8.39 -18.51
CA VAL A 82 1.60 -7.29 -18.22
C VAL A 82 1.78 -6.20 -19.25
N GLN A 83 0.67 -5.72 -19.82
CA GLN A 83 0.65 -4.57 -20.70
C GLN A 83 0.76 -3.27 -19.87
N ILE A 84 1.76 -2.46 -20.16
CA ILE A 84 2.10 -1.23 -19.42
C ILE A 84 0.96 -0.20 -19.56
N THR A 85 0.35 -0.12 -20.74
CA THR A 85 -0.68 0.87 -21.09
C THR A 85 -1.95 0.75 -20.23
N ASN A 86 -2.43 -0.46 -19.98
CA ASN A 86 -3.74 -0.71 -19.35
C ASN A 86 -3.70 -1.71 -18.17
N GLY A 87 -2.54 -2.32 -17.90
CA GLY A 87 -2.33 -3.32 -16.85
C GLY A 87 -2.91 -4.70 -17.16
N VAL A 88 -3.31 -4.99 -18.41
CA VAL A 88 -3.93 -6.27 -18.75
C VAL A 88 -2.86 -7.37 -18.82
N VAL A 89 -3.19 -8.53 -18.25
CA VAL A 89 -2.37 -9.73 -18.36
C VAL A 89 -2.55 -10.38 -19.74
N LEU A 90 -1.47 -10.47 -20.50
CA LEU A 90 -1.47 -11.05 -21.85
C LEU A 90 -1.09 -12.54 -21.85
N ALA A 91 -0.18 -12.94 -20.95
CA ALA A 91 0.30 -14.31 -20.84
C ALA A 91 0.77 -14.63 -19.42
N ILE A 92 0.75 -15.92 -19.06
CA ILE A 92 1.26 -16.42 -17.79
C ILE A 92 2.16 -17.63 -18.09
N GLN A 93 3.32 -17.66 -17.47
CA GLN A 93 4.30 -18.74 -17.59
C GLN A 93 4.73 -19.22 -16.19
N PRO A 94 4.95 -20.52 -15.98
CA PRO A 94 5.49 -21.01 -14.72
C PRO A 94 6.92 -20.51 -14.51
N ALA A 95 7.24 -20.09 -13.28
CA ALA A 95 8.61 -19.84 -12.88
C ALA A 95 9.24 -21.16 -12.40
N SER A 96 9.95 -21.83 -13.29
CA SER A 96 10.81 -23.00 -12.97
C SER A 96 12.03 -22.61 -12.15
#